data_AF-A0A6I3BJM2-F1
#
_entry.id   AF-A0A6I3BJM2-F1
#
_cell.length_a   1.000
_cell.length_b   1.000
_cell.length_c   1.000
_cell.angle_alpha   90.00
_cell.angle_beta   90.00
_cell.angle_gamma   90.00
#
_symmetry.space_group_name_H-M   'P 1'
#
loop_
_entity.id
_entity.type
_entity.pdbx_description
1 polymer ?
#
loop_
_entity_poly.entity_id
_entity_poly.type
_entity_poly.pdbx_seq_one_letter_code
_entity_poly.pdbx_strand_id
1 'polypeptide(L)'
;MNTSLIQDERGSLLPLILGYLALLTAALTVAVSIGQVATANALLNNMAEEIVLSCASSVDRSTYYSSGALTIDLESARAVARSAVSAERSNLLNGISVDAVVAKGSQVEIGLRAKTRLLTGQWRSLSAHARAEVRVNPVG
;
A
#
# COMPACT_ATOMS: atom_id res chain seq x y z
N MET A 1 57.38 1.27 -33.91
CA MET A 1 56.01 1.23 -34.49
C MET A 1 55.13 0.37 -33.57
N ASN A 2 54.84 0.83 -32.34
CA ASN A 2 54.12 0.05 -31.31
C ASN A 2 53.16 0.89 -30.44
N THR A 3 53.03 2.20 -30.69
CA THR A 3 52.27 3.11 -29.82
C THR A 3 50.81 3.30 -30.23
N SER A 4 50.41 2.91 -31.45
CA SER A 4 49.03 3.07 -31.94
C SER A 4 48.05 2.03 -31.39
N LEU A 5 48.49 0.80 -31.13
CA LEU A 5 47.62 -0.28 -30.62
C LEU A 5 47.16 -0.05 -29.17
N ILE A 6 48.02 0.53 -28.32
CA ILE A 6 47.70 0.80 -26.91
C ILE A 6 46.65 1.91 -26.77
N GLN A 7 46.56 2.82 -27.75
CA GLN A 7 45.59 3.92 -27.75
C GLN A 7 44.17 3.46 -28.16
N ASP A 8 44.06 2.55 -29.11
CA ASP A 8 42.76 1.98 -29.54
C ASP A 8 42.15 1.04 -28.49
N GLU A 9 42.96 0.26 -27.76
CA GLU A 9 42.46 -0.60 -26.69
C GLU A 9 41.88 0.21 -25.51
N ARG A 10 42.50 1.34 -25.15
CA ARG A 10 41.97 2.25 -24.12
C ARG A 10 40.70 2.97 -24.57
N GLY A 11 40.60 3.30 -25.86
CA GLY A 11 39.41 3.87 -26.48
C GLY A 11 38.22 2.90 -26.50
N SER A 12 38.47 1.60 -26.59
CA SER A 12 37.45 0.53 -26.59
C SER A 12 36.98 0.14 -25.18
N LEU A 13 37.87 0.14 -24.19
CA LEU A 13 37.54 -0.24 -22.81
C LEU A 13 36.71 0.82 -22.07
N LEU A 14 36.95 2.12 -22.33
CA LEU A 14 36.24 3.21 -21.65
C LEU A 14 34.72 3.20 -21.90
N PRO A 15 34.23 3.11 -23.15
CA PRO A 15 32.80 2.95 -23.44
C PRO A 15 32.20 1.70 -22.80
N LEU A 16 32.96 0.61 -22.74
CA LEU A 16 32.51 -0.67 -22.19
C LEU A 16 32.36 -0.59 -20.66
N ILE A 17 33.30 0.05 -19.97
CA ILE A 17 33.23 0.32 -18.53
C ILE A 17 32.05 1.27 -18.23
N LEU A 18 31.90 2.36 -19.00
CA LEU A 18 30.79 3.30 -18.82
C LEU A 18 29.44 2.63 -19.08
N GLY A 19 29.34 1.80 -20.12
CA GLY A 19 28.14 1.02 -20.41
C GLY A 19 27.81 0.03 -19.29
N TYR A 20 28.82 -0.64 -18.73
CA TYR A 20 28.62 -1.55 -17.61
C TYR A 20 28.18 -0.82 -16.34
N LEU A 21 28.80 0.34 -16.02
CA LEU A 21 28.37 1.19 -14.91
C LEU A 21 26.94 1.69 -15.10
N ALA A 22 26.58 2.14 -16.30
CA ALA A 22 25.21 2.54 -16.63
C ALA A 22 24.23 1.38 -16.40
N LEU A 23 24.57 0.17 -16.85
CA LEU A 23 23.73 -1.01 -16.66
C LEU A 23 23.58 -1.38 -15.17
N LEU A 24 24.66 -1.32 -14.40
CA LEU A 24 24.61 -1.55 -12.95
C LEU A 24 23.73 -0.52 -12.23
N THR A 25 23.87 0.77 -12.56
CA THR A 25 23.04 1.82 -11.96
C THR A 25 21.56 1.66 -12.33
N ALA A 26 21.27 1.28 -13.58
CA ALA A 26 19.91 0.99 -14.03
C ALA A 26 19.33 -0.21 -13.26
N ALA A 27 20.08 -1.31 -13.15
CA ALA A 27 19.66 -2.50 -12.40
C ALA A 27 19.39 -2.19 -10.93
N LEU A 28 20.26 -1.41 -10.28
CA LEU A 28 20.09 -0.98 -8.89
C LEU A 28 18.84 -0.10 -8.73
N THR A 29 18.62 0.85 -9.65
CA THR A 29 17.45 1.74 -9.62
C THR A 29 16.15 0.94 -9.71
N VAL A 30 16.11 -0.09 -10.57
CA VAL A 30 14.95 -0.98 -10.71
C VAL A 30 14.75 -1.79 -9.43
N ALA A 31 15.80 -2.41 -8.88
CA ALA A 31 15.72 -3.22 -7.66
C ALA A 31 15.18 -2.41 -6.48
N VAL A 32 15.69 -1.19 -6.26
CA VAL A 32 15.21 -0.32 -5.18
C VAL A 32 13.78 0.16 -5.44
N SER A 33 13.42 0.48 -6.68
CA SER A 33 12.05 0.88 -7.03
C SER A 33 11.04 -0.24 -6.75
N ILE A 34 11.40 -1.50 -7.01
CA ILE A 34 10.57 -2.66 -6.67
C ILE A 34 10.42 -2.78 -5.15
N GLY A 35 11.52 -2.64 -4.40
CA GLY A 35 11.50 -2.65 -2.93
C GLY A 35 10.58 -1.57 -2.35
N GLN A 36 10.67 -0.34 -2.84
CA GLN A 36 9.80 0.76 -2.43
C GLN A 36 8.32 0.45 -2.65
N VAL A 37 7.97 -0.08 -3.83
CA VAL A 37 6.58 -0.48 -4.13
C VAL A 37 6.12 -1.59 -3.21
N ALA A 38 6.95 -2.59 -2.94
CA ALA A 38 6.61 -3.69 -2.04
C ALA A 38 6.34 -3.19 -0.62
N THR A 39 7.20 -2.32 -0.08
CA THR A 39 7.00 -1.71 1.25
C THR A 39 5.76 -0.82 1.29
N ALA A 40 5.54 0.01 0.27
CA ALA A 40 4.35 0.87 0.19
C ALA A 40 3.06 0.03 0.12
N ASN A 41 3.07 -1.07 -0.62
CA ASN A 41 1.93 -1.98 -0.73
C ASN A 41 1.66 -2.71 0.59
N ALA A 42 2.70 -3.16 1.29
CA ALA A 42 2.57 -3.78 2.62
C ALA A 42 1.98 -2.79 3.65
N LEU A 43 2.46 -1.55 3.65
CA LEU A 43 1.90 -0.49 4.50
C LEU A 43 0.43 -0.24 4.20
N LEU A 44 0.05 -0.13 2.93
CA LEU A 44 -1.35 0.10 2.54
C LEU A 44 -2.25 -1.08 2.95
N ASN A 45 -1.77 -2.31 2.86
CA ASN A 45 -2.50 -3.49 3.32
C ASN A 45 -2.69 -3.48 4.84
N ASN A 46 -1.62 -3.21 5.60
CA ASN A 46 -1.70 -3.14 7.07
C ASN A 46 -2.68 -2.03 7.52
N MET A 47 -2.64 -0.87 6.87
CA MET A 47 -3.62 0.19 7.12
C MET A 47 -5.04 -0.26 6.80
N ALA A 48 -5.25 -0.99 5.70
CA ALA A 48 -6.56 -1.50 5.35
C ALA A 48 -7.09 -2.45 6.43
N GLU A 49 -6.24 -3.34 6.94
CA GLU A 49 -6.57 -4.27 8.02
C GLU A 49 -6.92 -3.53 9.33
N GLU A 50 -6.10 -2.57 9.75
CA GLU A 50 -6.33 -1.80 10.96
C GLU A 50 -7.63 -0.97 10.91
N ILE A 51 -7.87 -0.32 9.77
CA ILE A 51 -9.09 0.46 9.56
C ILE A 51 -10.32 -0.46 9.52
N VAL A 52 -10.22 -1.62 8.89
CA VAL A 52 -11.30 -2.63 8.88
C VAL A 52 -11.64 -3.10 10.27
N LEU A 53 -10.63 -3.37 11.11
CA LEU A 53 -10.84 -3.77 12.51
C LEU A 53 -11.51 -2.65 13.30
N SER A 54 -11.10 -1.40 13.07
CA SER A 54 -11.74 -0.22 13.67
C SER A 54 -13.20 -0.07 13.21
N CYS A 55 -13.48 -0.30 11.93
CA CYS A 55 -14.85 -0.32 11.40
C CYS A 55 -15.67 -1.48 11.96
N ALA A 56 -15.07 -2.65 12.18
CA ALA A 56 -15.74 -3.79 12.78
C ALA A 56 -16.20 -3.50 14.22
N SER A 57 -15.51 -2.59 14.92
CA SER A 57 -15.92 -2.13 16.26
C SER A 57 -17.16 -1.22 16.26
N SER A 58 -17.58 -0.65 15.11
CA SER A 58 -18.78 0.18 15.00
C SER A 58 -20.06 -0.67 14.87
N VAL A 59 -20.20 -1.62 15.77
CA VAL A 59 -21.40 -2.46 15.90
C VAL A 59 -22.58 -1.58 16.34
N ASP A 60 -23.73 -1.76 15.70
CA ASP A 60 -24.97 -1.10 16.12
C ASP A 60 -25.47 -1.72 17.43
N ARG A 61 -25.15 -1.03 18.53
CA ARG A 61 -25.58 -1.43 19.87
C ARG A 61 -27.10 -1.41 20.02
N SER A 62 -27.81 -0.53 19.32
CA SER A 62 -29.26 -0.42 19.43
C SER A 62 -29.98 -1.64 18.85
N THR A 63 -29.54 -2.09 17.67
CA THR A 63 -30.03 -3.32 17.05
C THR A 63 -29.61 -4.55 17.86
N TYR A 64 -28.38 -4.57 18.39
CA TYR A 64 -27.92 -5.66 19.25
C TYR A 64 -28.77 -5.82 20.52
N TYR A 65 -29.03 -4.73 21.25
CA TYR A 65 -29.81 -4.80 22.49
C TYR A 65 -31.31 -5.05 22.28
N SER A 66 -31.86 -4.64 21.14
CA SER A 66 -33.29 -4.82 20.83
C SER A 66 -33.63 -6.17 20.21
N SER A 67 -32.73 -6.74 19.40
CA SER A 67 -33.01 -7.94 18.59
C SER A 67 -32.01 -9.09 18.79
N GLY A 68 -30.89 -8.84 19.47
CA GLY A 68 -29.77 -9.78 19.53
C GLY A 68 -28.99 -9.93 18.21
N ALA A 69 -29.41 -9.24 17.14
CA ALA A 69 -28.74 -9.30 15.85
C ALA A 69 -27.49 -8.42 15.84
N LEU A 70 -26.37 -8.99 15.38
CA LEU A 70 -25.13 -8.26 15.23
C LEU A 70 -25.06 -7.66 13.83
N THR A 71 -25.18 -6.34 13.76
CA THR A 71 -25.14 -5.57 12.51
C THR A 71 -24.13 -4.43 12.64
N ILE A 72 -23.36 -4.20 11.58
CA ILE A 72 -22.43 -3.08 11.48
C ILE A 72 -23.15 -1.95 10.76
N ASP A 73 -23.19 -0.76 11.39
CA ASP A 73 -23.70 0.43 10.74
C ASP A 73 -22.71 0.93 9.67
N LEU A 74 -23.19 0.99 8.42
CA LEU A 74 -22.38 1.39 7.28
C LEU A 74 -21.94 2.87 7.36
N GLU A 75 -22.78 3.74 7.89
CA GLU A 75 -22.47 5.17 7.95
C GLU A 75 -21.38 5.46 9.00
N SER A 76 -21.51 4.84 10.18
CA SER A 76 -20.47 4.84 11.21
C SER A 76 -19.15 4.25 10.68
N ALA A 77 -19.19 3.10 10.00
CA ALA A 77 -17.99 2.49 9.42
C ALA A 77 -17.30 3.41 8.39
N ARG A 78 -18.07 4.11 7.55
CA ARG A 78 -17.53 5.09 6.59
C ARG A 78 -16.89 6.29 7.28
N ALA A 79 -17.51 6.81 8.34
CA ALA A 79 -16.97 7.92 9.10
C ALA A 79 -15.64 7.53 9.77
N VAL A 80 -15.58 6.35 10.39
CA VAL A 80 -14.36 5.79 10.99
C VAL A 80 -13.25 5.63 9.94
N ALA A 81 -13.56 5.01 8.79
CA ALA A 81 -12.58 4.81 7.73
C ALA A 81 -12.01 6.14 7.19
N ARG A 82 -12.86 7.14 6.97
CA ARG A 82 -12.41 8.47 6.50
C ARG A 82 -11.60 9.22 7.54
N SER A 83 -12.00 9.14 8.81
CA SER A 83 -11.25 9.74 9.92
C SER A 83 -9.85 9.15 10.04
N ALA A 84 -9.74 7.81 10.00
CA ALA A 84 -8.48 7.12 10.07
C ALA A 84 -7.55 7.47 8.88
N VAL A 85 -8.07 7.46 7.65
CA VAL A 85 -7.28 7.88 6.48
C VAL A 85 -6.84 9.34 6.56
N SER A 86 -7.68 10.24 7.10
CA SER A 86 -7.33 11.65 7.24
C SER A 86 -6.29 11.92 8.33
N ALA A 87 -6.20 11.05 9.34
CA ALA A 87 -5.20 11.14 10.39
C ALA A 87 -3.83 10.62 9.93
N GLU A 88 -3.81 9.73 8.94
CA GLU A 88 -2.59 9.10 8.48
C GLU A 88 -1.66 10.07 7.74
N ARG A 89 -0.37 10.03 8.11
CA ARG A 89 0.70 10.69 7.37
C ARG A 89 1.78 9.67 7.03
N SER A 90 1.95 9.40 5.74
CA SER A 90 2.98 8.51 5.23
C SER A 90 3.96 9.26 4.34
N ASN A 91 5.25 8.95 4.51
CA ASN A 91 6.31 9.43 3.61
C ASN A 91 6.41 8.57 2.34
N LEU A 92 5.77 7.40 2.31
CA LEU A 92 5.84 6.42 1.21
C LEU A 92 4.56 6.39 0.36
N LEU A 93 3.44 6.79 0.95
CA LEU A 93 2.12 6.83 0.32
C LEU A 93 1.64 8.27 0.22
N ASN A 94 1.02 8.61 -0.90
CA ASN A 94 0.46 9.92 -1.19
C ASN A 94 -0.99 9.76 -1.67
N GLY A 95 -1.86 10.70 -1.31
CA GLY A 95 -3.26 10.72 -1.72
C GLY A 95 -4.01 9.46 -1.29
N ILE A 96 -3.79 9.03 -0.04
CA ILE A 96 -4.51 7.89 0.53
C ILE A 96 -6.00 8.26 0.57
N SER A 97 -6.85 7.39 0.05
CA SER A 97 -8.29 7.59 -0.04
C SER A 97 -9.03 6.28 0.15
N VAL A 98 -10.23 6.37 0.71
CA VAL A 98 -11.16 5.25 0.81
C VAL A 98 -11.91 5.12 -0.52
N ASP A 99 -11.72 4.00 -1.21
CA ASP A 99 -12.36 3.69 -2.49
C ASP A 99 -13.75 3.09 -2.28
N ALA A 100 -13.87 2.16 -1.34
CA ALA A 100 -15.12 1.49 -1.02
C ALA A 100 -15.21 1.13 0.46
N VAL A 101 -16.43 1.17 1.00
CA VAL A 101 -16.79 0.59 2.30
C VAL A 101 -18.11 -0.12 2.11
N VAL A 102 -18.14 -1.41 2.47
CA VAL A 102 -19.31 -2.27 2.36
C VAL A 102 -19.51 -2.97 3.70
N ALA A 103 -20.71 -2.86 4.26
CA ALA A 103 -21.12 -3.58 5.46
C ALA A 103 -22.25 -4.55 5.10
N LYS A 104 -22.13 -5.81 5.53
CA LYS A 104 -23.11 -6.88 5.29
C LYS A 104 -23.30 -7.67 6.59
N GLY A 105 -24.36 -7.37 7.34
CA GLY A 105 -24.60 -7.98 8.64
C GLY A 105 -23.44 -7.71 9.60
N SER A 106 -22.74 -8.76 10.02
CA SER A 106 -21.58 -8.70 10.91
C SER A 106 -20.22 -8.51 10.19
N GLN A 107 -20.23 -8.38 8.87
CA GLN A 107 -19.02 -8.24 8.06
C GLN A 107 -18.85 -6.83 7.54
N VAL A 108 -17.61 -6.37 7.50
CA VAL A 108 -17.21 -5.10 6.88
C VAL A 108 -16.02 -5.32 5.96
N GLU A 109 -16.09 -4.74 4.77
CA GLU A 109 -15.05 -4.74 3.76
C GLU A 109 -14.69 -3.28 3.45
N ILE A 110 -13.39 -2.99 3.34
CA ILE A 110 -12.93 -1.69 2.85
C ILE A 110 -11.94 -1.86 1.70
N GLY A 111 -11.97 -0.91 0.78
CA GLY A 111 -10.96 -0.70 -0.24
C GLY A 111 -10.26 0.63 -0.01
N LEU A 112 -8.93 0.61 -0.02
CA LEU A 112 -8.08 1.80 0.02
C LEU A 112 -7.34 1.96 -1.30
N ARG A 113 -7.11 3.22 -1.70
CA ARG A 113 -6.24 3.59 -2.82
C ARG A 113 -5.21 4.61 -2.39
N ALA A 114 -4.01 4.46 -2.90
CA ALA A 114 -2.92 5.41 -2.69
C ALA A 114 -2.00 5.46 -3.92
N LYS A 115 -1.07 6.40 -3.91
CA LYS A 115 0.01 6.49 -4.90
C LYS A 115 1.36 6.45 -4.18
N THR A 116 2.34 5.81 -4.79
CA THR A 116 3.74 5.87 -4.34
C THR A 116 4.63 6.39 -5.46
N ARG A 117 5.72 7.06 -5.11
CA ARG A 117 6.67 7.63 -6.07
C ARG A 117 7.88 6.72 -6.19
N LEU A 118 8.18 6.30 -7.42
CA LEU A 118 9.38 5.53 -7.73
C LEU A 118 10.62 6.44 -7.72
N LEU A 119 11.81 5.85 -7.57
CA LEU A 119 13.07 6.58 -7.73
C LEU A 119 13.22 7.25 -9.09
N THR A 120 12.62 6.68 -10.14
CA THR A 120 12.57 7.27 -11.48
C THR A 120 11.68 8.53 -11.56
N GLY A 121 11.00 8.89 -10.47
CA GLY A 121 10.09 10.02 -10.37
C GLY A 121 8.67 9.71 -10.82
N GLN A 122 8.42 8.55 -11.42
CA GLN A 122 7.09 8.10 -11.85
C GLN A 122 6.20 7.76 -10.66
N TRP A 123 4.90 8.01 -10.81
CA TRP A 123 3.89 7.63 -9.82
C TRP A 123 3.30 6.27 -10.16
N ARG A 124 3.12 5.44 -9.12
CA ARG A 124 2.44 4.15 -9.22
C ARG A 124 1.24 4.12 -8.30
N SER A 125 0.07 3.75 -8.85
CA SER A 125 -1.14 3.54 -8.07
C SER A 125 -1.09 2.20 -7.34
N LEU A 126 -1.57 2.19 -6.10
CA LEU A 126 -1.70 1.02 -5.24
C LEU A 126 -3.14 0.93 -4.75
N SER A 127 -3.60 -0.29 -4.50
CA SER A 127 -4.91 -0.58 -3.94
C SER A 127 -4.81 -1.72 -2.94
N ALA A 128 -5.44 -1.56 -1.79
CA ALA A 128 -5.54 -2.60 -0.77
C ALA A 128 -7.00 -2.86 -0.45
N HIS A 129 -7.32 -4.11 -0.13
CA HIS A 129 -8.65 -4.52 0.29
C HIS A 129 -8.52 -5.38 1.54
N ALA A 130 -9.33 -5.09 2.54
CA ALA A 130 -9.37 -5.86 3.78
C ALA A 130 -10.82 -6.15 4.17
N ARG A 131 -11.01 -7.23 4.93
CA ARG A 131 -12.32 -7.70 5.39
C ARG A 131 -12.22 -8.18 6.84
N ALA A 132 -13.19 -7.80 7.66
CA ALA A 132 -13.38 -8.35 8.99
C ALA A 132 -14.80 -8.86 9.17
N GLU A 133 -14.91 -9.84 10.06
CA GLU A 133 -16.17 -10.42 10.51
C GLU A 133 -16.20 -10.38 12.03
N VAL A 134 -17.24 -9.78 12.59
CA VAL A 134 -17.45 -9.74 14.03
C VAL A 134 -18.20 -11.00 14.45
N ARG A 135 -17.62 -11.74 15.38
CA ARG A 135 -18.25 -12.91 16.01
C ARG A 135 -18.44 -12.66 17.49
N VAL A 136 -19.64 -12.95 18.00
CA VAL A 136 -19.88 -12.96 19.44
C VAL A 136 -19.27 -14.25 19.97
N ASN A 137 -18.30 -14.15 20.87
CA ASN A 137 -17.83 -15.31 21.62
C ASN A 137 -18.88 -15.61 22.69
N PRO A 138 -19.54 -16.79 22.69
CA PRO A 138 -20.42 -17.17 23.79
C PRO A 138 -19.55 -17.44 25.01
N VAL A 139 -19.31 -16.41 25.82
CA VAL A 139 -18.76 -16.59 27.16
C VAL A 139 -19.91 -17.10 28.02
N GLY A 140 -19.95 -18.41 28.22
CA GLY A 140 -20.73 -19.08 29.25
C GLY A 140 -20.00 -19.07 30.58
#